data_AF-A0A959BJF8-F1
#
_entry.id   AF-A0A959BJF8-F1
#
_cell.length_a   1.000
_cell.length_b   1.000
_cell.length_c   1.000
_cell.angle_alpha   90.00
_cell.angle_beta   90.00
_cell.angle_gamma   90.00
#
_symmetry.space_group_name_H-M   'P 1'
#
loop_
_entity.id
_entity.type
_entity.pdbx_description
1 polymer ?
#
loop_
_entity_poly.entity_id
_entity_poly.type
_entity_poly.pdbx_seq_one_letter_code
_entity_poly.pdbx_strand_id
1 'polypeptide(L)'
;MDIKFLTDIGFLIGSVGFVWGLKLLSSPDSARRGNTIASIGMGAAIISIIFAPLDQGDNNYPWVIAGLAIGAIIGYLMAMRVKMTAMPQMV
;
A
#
# COMPACT_ATOMS: atom_id res chain seq x y z
N MET A 1 0.00 21.19 -14.29
CA MET A 1 -0.77 20.20 -13.53
C MET A 1 -0.22 20.24 -12.12
N ASP A 2 -1.07 20.56 -11.14
CA ASP A 2 -0.60 20.79 -9.78
C ASP A 2 -0.29 19.45 -9.10
N ILE A 3 0.73 19.43 -8.25
CA ILE A 3 1.14 18.20 -7.54
C ILE A 3 -0.02 17.67 -6.69
N LYS A 4 -0.81 18.57 -6.07
CA LYS A 4 -2.02 18.20 -5.31
C LYS A 4 -3.02 17.42 -6.16
N PHE A 5 -3.23 17.84 -7.41
CA PHE A 5 -4.12 17.14 -8.33
C PHE A 5 -3.63 15.72 -8.68
N LEU A 6 -2.31 15.55 -8.86
CA LEU A 6 -1.72 14.22 -9.08
C LEU A 6 -1.86 13.32 -7.84
N THR A 7 -1.69 13.87 -6.65
CA THR A 7 -1.88 13.14 -5.39
C THR A 7 -3.33 12.68 -5.23
N ASP A 8 -4.30 13.55 -5.51
CA ASP A 8 -5.73 13.24 -5.42
C ASP A 8 -6.13 12.12 -6.40
N ILE A 9 -5.60 12.14 -7.63
CA ILE A 9 -5.79 11.05 -8.60
C ILE A 9 -5.22 9.74 -8.06
N GLY A 10 -4.02 9.78 -7.47
CA GLY A 10 -3.39 8.61 -6.86
C GLY A 10 -4.24 7.99 -5.75
N PHE A 11 -4.82 8.83 -4.89
CA PHE A 11 -5.75 8.39 -3.86
C PHE A 11 -7.04 7.82 -4.44
N LEU A 12 -7.60 8.44 -5.48
CA LEU A 12 -8.79 7.92 -6.15
C LEU A 12 -8.53 6.53 -6.76
N ILE A 13 -7.40 6.35 -7.45
CA ILE A 13 -6.97 5.05 -7.98
C ILE A 13 -6.81 4.03 -6.84
N GLY A 14 -6.16 4.43 -5.74
CA GLY A 14 -6.00 3.58 -4.56
C GLY A 14 -7.34 3.15 -3.97
N SER A 15 -8.24 4.09 -3.70
CA SER A 15 -9.58 3.82 -3.15
C SER A 15 -10.41 2.91 -4.04
N VAL A 16 -10.45 3.17 -5.35
CA VAL A 16 -11.15 2.30 -6.32
C VAL A 16 -10.52 0.92 -6.36
N GLY A 17 -9.18 0.84 -6.37
CA GLY A 17 -8.43 -0.41 -6.32
C GLY A 17 -8.75 -1.25 -5.07
N PHE A 18 -8.85 -0.62 -3.89
CA PHE A 18 -9.24 -1.31 -2.66
C PHE A 18 -10.67 -1.81 -2.70
N VAL A 19 -11.64 -0.97 -3.12
CA VAL A 19 -13.05 -1.36 -3.22
C VAL A 19 -13.22 -2.55 -4.16
N TRP A 20 -12.59 -2.50 -5.34
CA TRP A 20 -12.64 -3.59 -6.30
C TRP A 20 -11.90 -4.83 -5.76
N GLY A 21 -10.70 -4.65 -5.22
CA GLY A 21 -9.90 -5.73 -4.65
C GLY A 21 -10.65 -6.53 -3.58
N LEU A 22 -11.30 -5.84 -2.63
CA LEU A 22 -12.14 -6.45 -1.60
C LEU A 22 -13.33 -7.22 -2.18
N LYS A 23 -13.99 -6.68 -3.21
CA LYS A 23 -15.09 -7.37 -3.90
C LYS A 23 -14.63 -8.69 -4.54
N LEU A 24 -13.43 -8.72 -5.11
CA LEU A 24 -12.86 -9.93 -5.71
C LEU A 24 -12.33 -10.92 -4.66
N LEU A 25 -11.91 -10.45 -3.49
CA LEU A 25 -11.52 -11.31 -2.37
C LEU A 25 -12.70 -12.10 -1.79
N SER A 26 -13.94 -11.68 -2.05
CA SER A 26 -15.15 -12.37 -1.61
C SER A 26 -15.46 -13.68 -2.36
N SER A 27 -14.74 -14.02 -3.43
CA SER A 27 -14.90 -15.30 -4.13
C SER A 27 -13.56 -16.02 -4.33
N PRO A 28 -13.47 -17.35 -4.10
CA PRO A 28 -12.22 -18.09 -4.23
C PRO A 28 -11.58 -17.98 -5.62
N ASP A 29 -12.40 -18.02 -6.68
CA ASP A 29 -11.93 -18.00 -8.07
C ASP A 29 -11.24 -16.68 -8.43
N SER A 30 -11.68 -15.56 -7.83
CA SER A 30 -11.10 -14.23 -8.07
C SER A 30 -10.16 -13.74 -6.98
N ALA A 31 -10.03 -14.43 -5.85
CA ALA A 31 -9.32 -13.93 -4.66
C ALA A 31 -7.88 -13.49 -4.94
N ARG A 32 -7.13 -14.29 -5.73
CA ARG A 32 -5.75 -13.96 -6.09
C ARG A 32 -5.66 -12.65 -6.87
N ARG A 33 -6.58 -12.43 -7.83
CA ARG A 33 -6.65 -11.19 -8.61
C ARG A 33 -7.06 -10.02 -7.73
N GLY A 34 -8.00 -10.23 -6.81
CA GLY A 34 -8.44 -9.22 -5.84
C GLY A 34 -7.29 -8.68 -5.00
N ASN A 35 -6.46 -9.58 -4.46
CA ASN A 35 -5.28 -9.19 -3.70
C ASN A 35 -4.28 -8.36 -4.54
N THR A 36 -4.02 -8.77 -5.79
CA THR A 36 -3.12 -8.03 -6.69
C THR A 36 -3.65 -6.62 -7.03
N ILE A 37 -4.96 -6.48 -7.27
CA ILE A 37 -5.56 -5.17 -7.57
C ILE A 37 -5.46 -4.25 -6.35
N ALA A 38 -5.75 -4.76 -5.15
CA ALA A 38 -5.60 -4.00 -3.92
C ALA A 38 -4.14 -3.58 -3.67
N SER A 39 -3.17 -4.49 -3.89
CA SER A 39 -1.75 -4.18 -3.68
C SER A 39 -1.22 -3.13 -4.67
N ILE A 40 -1.67 -3.17 -5.93
CA ILE A 40 -1.34 -2.14 -6.93
C ILE A 40 -1.95 -0.80 -6.54
N GLY A 41 -3.21 -0.78 -6.10
CA GLY A 41 -3.88 0.44 -5.62
C GLY A 41 -3.14 1.07 -4.43
N MET A 42 -2.72 0.25 -3.46
CA MET A 42 -1.90 0.70 -2.34
C MET A 42 -0.55 1.27 -2.79
N GLY A 43 0.14 0.60 -3.72
CA GLY A 43 1.39 1.08 -4.28
C GLY A 43 1.26 2.44 -4.96
N ALA A 44 0.21 2.63 -5.77
CA ALA A 44 -0.08 3.90 -6.43
C ALA A 44 -0.33 5.03 -5.42
N ALA A 45 -1.10 4.77 -4.36
CA ALA A 45 -1.37 5.74 -3.30
C ALA A 45 -0.09 6.14 -2.54
N ILE A 46 0.76 5.16 -2.18
CA ILE A 46 2.04 5.40 -1.50
C ILE A 46 2.97 6.25 -2.37
N ILE A 47 3.11 5.93 -3.65
CA ILE A 47 3.94 6.73 -4.57
C ILE A 47 3.41 8.18 -4.63
N SER A 48 2.09 8.34 -4.70
CA SER A 48 1.45 9.65 -4.83
C SER A 48 1.63 10.55 -3.60
N ILE A 49 1.62 9.98 -2.39
CA ILE A 49 1.87 10.75 -1.17
C ILE A 49 3.37 11.06 -0.96
N ILE A 50 4.29 10.20 -1.42
CA ILE A 50 5.74 10.47 -1.32
C ILE A 50 6.12 11.74 -2.11
N PHE A 51 5.45 12.01 -3.23
CA PHE A 51 5.69 13.22 -4.03
C PHE A 51 4.83 14.43 -3.62
N ALA A 52 3.94 14.28 -2.64
CA ALA A 52 3.11 15.38 -2.17
C ALA A 52 3.95 16.40 -1.38
N PRO A 53 3.72 17.72 -1.55
CA PRO A 53 4.43 18.72 -0.78
C PRO A 53 4.05 18.62 0.70
N LEU A 54 5.06 18.52 1.56
CA LEU A 54 4.89 18.65 3.00
C LEU A 54 4.73 20.14 3.32
N ASP A 55 3.49 20.59 3.50
CA ASP A 55 3.16 22.01 3.71
C ASP A 55 3.87 22.62 4.96
N GLN A 56 4.51 21.84 5.84
CA GLN A 56 5.14 22.30 7.11
C GLN A 56 6.43 21.57 7.55
N GLY A 57 7.03 20.71 6.73
CA GLY A 57 8.16 19.88 7.16
C GLY A 57 9.44 20.16 6.38
N ASP A 58 10.57 20.31 7.08
CA ASP A 58 11.89 20.11 6.46
C ASP A 58 11.89 18.77 5.70
N ASN A 59 12.60 18.74 4.58
CA ASN A 59 12.60 17.74 3.52
C ASN A 59 13.05 16.33 3.98
N ASN A 60 12.32 15.73 4.93
CA ASN A 60 12.65 14.50 5.66
C ASN A 60 12.40 13.22 4.85
N TYR A 61 12.41 13.31 3.52
CA TYR A 61 12.30 12.16 2.63
C TYR A 61 13.29 11.03 2.95
N PRO A 62 14.55 11.28 3.36
CA PRO A 62 15.45 10.20 3.79
C PRO A 62 14.88 9.37 4.94
N TRP A 63 14.25 10.00 5.93
CA TRP A 63 13.62 9.31 7.06
C TRP A 63 12.36 8.55 6.65
N VAL A 64 11.52 9.13 5.79
CA VAL A 64 10.33 8.46 5.25
C VAL A 64 10.71 7.21 4.47
N ILE A 65 11.67 7.33 3.55
CA ILE A 65 12.14 6.22 2.72
C ILE A 65 12.81 5.14 3.58
N ALA A 66 13.64 5.54 4.56
CA ALA A 66 14.27 4.59 5.48
C ALA A 66 13.22 3.83 6.30
N GLY A 67 12.23 4.52 6.86
CA GLY A 67 11.14 3.88 7.61
C GLY A 67 10.32 2.92 6.74
N LEU A 68 9.95 3.34 5.52
CA LEU A 68 9.23 2.51 4.55
C LEU A 68 10.03 1.25 4.19
N ALA A 69 11.32 1.39 3.89
CA ALA A 69 12.18 0.28 3.51
C ALA A 69 12.36 -0.71 4.67
N ILE A 70 12.68 -0.22 5.87
CA ILE A 70 12.86 -1.07 7.06
C ILE A 70 11.56 -1.80 7.40
N GLY A 71 10.43 -1.09 7.44
CA GLY A 71 9.12 -1.68 7.71
C GLY A 71 8.72 -2.73 6.68
N ALA A 72 8.91 -2.43 5.38
CA ALA A 72 8.62 -3.38 4.30
C ALA A 72 9.48 -4.64 4.37
N ILE A 73 10.78 -4.51 4.64
CA ILE A 73 11.69 -5.65 4.77
C ILE A 73 11.30 -6.53 5.96
N ILE A 74 11.09 -5.93 7.14
CA ILE A 74 10.72 -6.68 8.34
C ILE A 74 9.37 -7.37 8.13
N GLY A 75 8.37 -6.63 7.63
CA GLY A 75 7.04 -7.18 7.36
C GLY A 75 7.07 -8.34 6.35
N TYR A 76 7.82 -8.18 5.26
CA TYR A 76 7.98 -9.24 4.25
C TYR A 76 8.65 -10.50 4.83
N LEU A 77 9.75 -10.33 5.58
CA LEU A 77 10.46 -11.45 6.20
C LEU A 77 9.57 -12.19 7.21
N MET A 78 8.81 -11.45 8.02
CA MET A 78 7.88 -12.04 8.99
C MET A 78 6.76 -12.80 8.28
N ALA A 79 6.13 -12.19 7.25
CA ALA A 79 5.06 -12.83 6.48
C ALA A 79 5.51 -14.13 5.80
N MET A 80 6.76 -14.20 5.32
CA MET A 80 7.30 -15.41 4.70
C MET A 80 7.65 -16.53 5.70
N ARG A 81 7.98 -16.18 6.95
CA ARG A 81 8.51 -17.13 7.95
C ARG A 81 7.46 -17.67 8.90
N VAL A 82 6.29 -17.04 9.00
CA VAL A 82 5.22 -17.47 9.90
C VAL A 82 4.59 -18.77 9.41
N LYS A 83 4.35 -19.70 10.34
CA LYS A 83 3.66 -20.96 10.04
C LYS A 83 2.18 -20.67 9.75
N MET A 84 1.59 -21.38 8.79
CA MET A 84 0.15 -21.24 8.47
C MET A 84 -0.78 -21.47 9.68
N THR A 85 -0.35 -22.27 10.66
CA THR A 85 -1.08 -22.50 11.92
C THR A 85 -1.09 -21.28 12.86
N ALA A 86 -0.15 -20.36 12.68
CA ALA A 86 0.01 -19.15 13.47
C ALA A 86 -0.41 -17.88 12.71
N MET A 87 -1.17 -18.03 11.61
CA MET A 87 -1.69 -16.89 10.85
C MET A 87 -2.61 -15.99 11.69
N PRO A 88 -3.50 -16.48 12.58
CA PRO A 88 -4.38 -15.60 13.36
C PRO A 88 -3.68 -14.60 14.27
N GLN A 89 -2.43 -14.86 14.69
CA GLN A 89 -1.63 -13.97 15.54
C GLN A 89 -0.79 -12.96 14.73
N MET A 90 -0.67 -13.20 13.42
CA MET A 90 0.10 -12.35 12.51
C MET A 90 -0.77 -11.27 11.85
N VAL A 91 -2.08 -11.53 11.75
CA VAL A 91 -3.10 -10.54 11.32
C VAL A 91 -3.26 -9.47 12.39
#